data_AF-A0A7W7S2T5-F1
#
_entry.id   AF-A0A7W7S2T5-F1
#
_cell.length_a   1.000
_cell.length_b   1.000
_cell.length_c   1.000
_cell.angle_alpha   90.00
_cell.angle_beta   90.00
_cell.angle_gamma   90.00
#
_symmetry.space_group_name_H-M   'P 1'
#
loop_
_entity.id
_entity.type
_entity.pdbx_description
1 polymer ?
#
loop_
_entity_poly.entity_id
_entity_poly.type
_entity_poly.pdbx_seq_one_letter_code
_entity_poly.pdbx_strand_id
1 'polypeptide(L)'
;MMSGDRILGAFAGLAIGDAAGWPSSRHRAGVHAPWSRRLHRELDAFAEEHRVTTLPVPFALNQPVAPLVTGPSDDAEWLAWTVLTIDQDRAEAFAGLIGRDDIRARISVRTALDNLARGLGPPASGHDNPHFFDDAAVVRAVAFGAAGLDPTADAQVTNAGDGVLGAVAMARAIAVLVDGGSMGDAVQAALEALPDDTVIGRATRTALAVTREAGDPFAAVPALDAALFDHVYSYGVAAAETLPVALALAEVSGGSTRTAVPAAACLAAAADSAPALTGALTGAFAGHDALPRGWSTTLTGCCLPELAGIDLLDIARGWIG
;
A
#
# COMPACT_ATOMS: atom_id res chain seq x y z
N MET A 1 -25.34 -3.26 8.07
CA MET A 1 -24.65 -4.56 8.25
C MET A 1 -23.73 -4.91 7.07
N MET A 2 -24.16 -4.75 5.80
CA MET A 2 -23.29 -5.09 4.65
C MET A 2 -22.10 -4.15 4.42
N SER A 3 -22.18 -2.86 4.79
CA SER A 3 -21.04 -1.93 4.67
C SER A 3 -19.90 -2.28 5.62
N GLY A 4 -20.21 -2.65 6.87
CA GLY A 4 -19.21 -3.02 7.88
C GLY A 4 -18.36 -4.22 7.47
N ASP A 5 -18.96 -5.27 6.89
CA ASP A 5 -18.22 -6.42 6.37
C ASP A 5 -17.30 -6.05 5.19
N ARG A 6 -17.73 -5.12 4.32
CA ARG A 6 -16.89 -4.62 3.22
C ARG A 6 -15.75 -3.72 3.70
N ILE A 7 -15.96 -2.90 4.73
CA ILE A 7 -14.88 -2.12 5.36
C ILE A 7 -13.85 -3.08 5.98
N LEU A 8 -14.29 -4.08 6.75
CA LEU A 8 -13.41 -5.12 7.28
C LEU A 8 -12.70 -5.87 6.16
N GLY A 9 -13.40 -6.13 5.05
CA GLY A 9 -12.84 -6.74 3.85
C GLY A 9 -11.72 -5.90 3.24
N ALA A 10 -11.89 -4.59 3.12
CA ALA A 10 -10.86 -3.68 2.61
C ALA A 10 -9.59 -3.73 3.47
N PHE A 11 -9.73 -3.73 4.79
CA PHE A 11 -8.61 -3.71 5.72
C PHE A 11 -7.90 -5.07 5.78
N ALA A 12 -8.66 -6.16 5.88
CA ALA A 12 -8.13 -7.52 5.84
C ALA A 12 -7.46 -7.80 4.49
N GLY A 13 -8.08 -7.38 3.40
CA GLY A 13 -7.56 -7.52 2.04
C GLY A 13 -6.25 -6.77 1.86
N LEU A 14 -6.16 -5.53 2.35
CA LEU A 14 -4.91 -4.77 2.35
C LEU A 14 -3.81 -5.49 3.13
N ALA A 15 -4.11 -5.96 4.34
CA ALA A 15 -3.15 -6.70 5.16
C ALA A 15 -2.69 -8.01 4.50
N ILE A 16 -3.58 -8.72 3.81
CA ILE A 16 -3.24 -9.92 3.01
C ILE A 16 -2.27 -9.56 1.88
N GLY A 17 -2.57 -8.48 1.15
CA GLY A 17 -1.74 -8.00 0.05
C GLY A 17 -0.36 -7.58 0.50
N ASP A 18 -0.28 -6.71 1.50
CA ASP A 18 0.97 -6.28 2.16
C ASP A 18 1.79 -7.50 2.62
N ALA A 19 1.16 -8.47 3.30
CA ALA A 19 1.81 -9.70 3.72
C ALA A 19 2.32 -10.60 2.58
N ALA A 20 1.69 -10.53 1.39
CA ALA A 20 2.07 -11.32 0.23
C ALA A 20 3.24 -10.70 -0.55
N GLY A 21 3.43 -9.38 -0.45
CA GLY A 21 4.55 -8.66 -1.04
C GLY A 21 5.89 -9.10 -0.47
N TRP A 22 6.90 -9.27 -1.33
CA TRP A 22 8.25 -9.61 -0.87
C TRP A 22 8.87 -8.58 0.10
N PRO A 23 8.57 -7.26 0.00
CA PRO A 23 9.12 -6.25 0.92
C PRO A 23 8.69 -6.42 2.38
N SER A 24 7.48 -6.95 2.64
CA SER A 24 6.96 -7.11 4.01
C SER A 24 7.92 -7.88 4.91
N SER A 25 8.52 -8.97 4.42
CA SER A 25 9.52 -9.74 5.17
C SER A 25 10.73 -8.90 5.60
N ARG A 26 11.17 -7.94 4.76
CA ARG A 26 12.29 -7.05 5.04
C ARG A 26 11.89 -5.91 5.99
N HIS A 27 10.70 -5.34 5.80
CA HIS A 27 10.15 -4.32 6.71
C HIS A 27 10.03 -4.87 8.14
N ARG A 28 9.41 -6.04 8.27
CA ARG A 28 9.22 -6.72 9.55
C ARG A 28 10.54 -7.15 10.19
N ALA A 29 11.52 -7.62 9.42
CA ALA A 29 12.87 -7.93 9.93
C ALA A 29 13.58 -6.72 10.55
N GLY A 30 13.12 -5.49 10.26
CA GLY A 30 13.64 -4.31 10.91
C GLY A 30 13.39 -4.24 12.41
N VAL A 31 12.44 -4.99 12.98
CA VAL A 31 12.26 -5.04 14.45
C VAL A 31 13.33 -5.87 15.16
N HIS A 32 14.11 -6.69 14.43
CA HIS A 32 15.23 -7.42 15.00
C HIS A 32 16.41 -6.50 15.35
N ALA A 33 17.32 -7.02 16.16
CA ALA A 33 18.55 -6.32 16.51
C ALA A 33 19.35 -5.90 15.24
N PRO A 34 19.97 -4.71 15.20
CA PRO A 34 20.64 -4.17 14.01
C PRO A 34 21.70 -5.08 13.38
N TRP A 35 22.36 -5.93 14.18
CA TRP A 35 23.38 -6.85 13.69
C TRP A 35 22.81 -7.91 12.75
N SER A 36 21.55 -8.33 12.92
CA SER A 36 20.90 -9.31 12.04
C SER A 36 20.73 -8.77 10.61
N ARG A 37 20.30 -7.51 10.50
CA ARG A 37 20.22 -6.78 9.21
C ARG A 37 21.58 -6.52 8.59
N ARG A 38 22.60 -6.23 9.41
CA ARG A 38 23.97 -6.09 8.93
C ARG A 38 24.46 -7.40 8.31
N LEU A 39 24.24 -8.52 8.99
CA LEU A 39 24.64 -9.84 8.52
C LEU A 39 23.95 -10.24 7.22
N HIS A 40 22.66 -9.91 7.05
CA HIS A 40 21.96 -10.12 5.77
C HIS A 40 22.66 -9.40 4.61
N ARG A 41 23.04 -8.12 4.78
CA ARG A 41 23.78 -7.35 3.77
C ARG A 41 25.19 -7.90 3.51
N GLU A 42 25.87 -8.37 4.56
CA GLU A 42 27.17 -9.03 4.43
C GLU A 42 27.05 -10.35 3.62
N LEU A 43 25.96 -11.11 3.80
CA LEU A 43 25.68 -12.32 3.03
C LEU A 43 25.30 -12.01 1.57
N ASP A 44 24.60 -10.91 1.30
CA ASP A 44 24.32 -10.46 -0.07
C ASP A 44 25.63 -10.13 -0.80
N ALA A 45 26.51 -9.34 -0.16
CA ALA A 45 27.82 -9.01 -0.71
C ALA A 45 28.69 -10.25 -0.93
N PHE A 46 28.66 -11.20 0.01
CA PHE A 46 29.31 -12.49 -0.14
C PHE A 46 28.77 -13.27 -1.35
N ALA A 47 27.45 -13.33 -1.52
CA ALA A 47 26.85 -14.03 -2.65
C ALA A 47 27.28 -13.43 -4.00
N GLU A 48 27.36 -12.10 -4.09
CA GLU A 48 27.86 -11.39 -5.25
C GLU A 48 29.34 -11.70 -5.54
N GLU A 49 30.23 -11.52 -4.54
CA GLU A 49 31.68 -11.74 -4.66
C GLU A 49 31.99 -13.19 -5.07
N HIS A 50 31.24 -14.14 -4.53
CA HIS A 50 31.45 -15.57 -4.76
C HIS A 50 30.57 -16.16 -5.87
N ARG A 51 29.80 -15.33 -6.59
CA ARG A 51 28.96 -15.74 -7.74
C ARG A 51 27.96 -16.84 -7.36
N VAL A 52 27.37 -16.73 -6.18
CA VAL A 52 26.35 -17.64 -5.66
C VAL A 52 24.96 -17.11 -6.03
N THR A 53 24.10 -17.96 -6.59
CA THR A 53 22.75 -17.57 -7.02
C THR A 53 21.71 -17.60 -5.89
N THR A 54 22.05 -18.19 -4.74
CA THR A 54 21.20 -18.17 -3.55
C THR A 54 21.17 -16.77 -2.95
N LEU A 55 20.01 -16.12 -3.02
CA LEU A 55 19.78 -14.85 -2.35
C LEU A 55 19.53 -15.11 -0.86
N PRO A 56 20.28 -14.47 0.07
CA PRO A 56 19.93 -14.53 1.47
C PRO A 56 18.55 -13.90 1.67
N VAL A 57 17.79 -14.48 2.60
CA VAL A 57 16.51 -13.93 3.07
C VAL A 57 16.67 -13.49 4.52
N PRO A 58 15.81 -12.61 5.04
CA PRO A 58 15.81 -12.32 6.47
C PRO A 58 15.70 -13.59 7.32
N PHE A 59 16.51 -13.68 8.38
CA PHE A 59 16.55 -14.85 9.27
C PHE A 59 16.75 -14.44 10.74
N ALA A 60 16.29 -15.28 11.66
CA ALA A 60 16.31 -15.03 13.10
C ALA A 60 17.33 -15.94 13.79
N LEU A 61 18.61 -15.58 13.77
CA LEU A 61 19.63 -16.25 14.59
C LEU A 61 19.60 -15.67 16.01
N ASN A 62 19.28 -16.49 17.03
CA ASN A 62 19.16 -16.02 18.43
C ASN A 62 18.20 -14.82 18.59
N GLN A 63 17.14 -14.76 17.78
CA GLN A 63 16.10 -13.74 17.81
C GLN A 63 14.72 -14.43 17.69
N PRO A 64 13.62 -13.77 18.11
CA PRO A 64 12.28 -14.30 17.87
C PRO A 64 11.97 -14.46 16.37
N VAL A 65 11.32 -15.56 15.99
CA VAL A 65 10.95 -15.83 14.58
C VAL A 65 9.68 -15.09 14.13
N ALA A 66 8.87 -14.60 15.07
CA ALA A 66 7.55 -14.01 14.79
C ALA A 66 7.56 -12.91 13.70
N PRO A 67 8.53 -11.97 13.67
CA PRO A 67 8.59 -10.96 12.61
C PRO A 67 8.81 -11.54 11.20
N LEU A 68 9.36 -12.75 11.09
CA LEU A 68 9.65 -13.41 9.81
C LEU A 68 8.53 -14.35 9.35
N VAL A 69 7.52 -14.57 10.18
CA VAL A 69 6.29 -15.26 9.76
C VAL A 69 5.49 -14.30 8.88
N THR A 70 4.87 -14.83 7.82
CA THR A 70 3.99 -14.09 6.92
C THR A 70 2.98 -13.25 7.69
N GLY A 71 2.92 -11.96 7.37
CA GLY A 71 1.95 -11.03 7.92
C GLY A 71 2.20 -9.61 7.42
N PRO A 72 1.32 -8.67 7.76
CA PRO A 72 1.36 -7.32 7.23
C PRO A 72 2.55 -6.51 7.76
N SER A 73 2.89 -5.43 7.06
CA SER A 73 4.02 -4.56 7.34
C SER A 73 3.62 -3.07 7.29
N ASP A 74 4.32 -2.26 6.51
CA ASP A 74 4.20 -0.81 6.51
C ASP A 74 2.84 -0.32 6.03
N ASP A 75 2.29 -0.89 4.95
CA ASP A 75 1.02 -0.44 4.39
C ASP A 75 -0.14 -0.59 5.38
N ALA A 76 -0.22 -1.74 6.06
CA ALA A 76 -1.23 -1.97 7.09
C ALA A 76 -1.04 -1.07 8.31
N GLU A 77 0.20 -0.78 8.72
CA GLU A 77 0.48 0.10 9.85
C GLU A 77 0.14 1.57 9.53
N TRP A 78 0.42 2.04 8.32
CA TRP A 78 0.04 3.37 7.88
C TRP A 78 -1.47 3.50 7.67
N LEU A 79 -2.16 2.44 7.23
CA LEU A 79 -3.62 2.38 7.25
C LEU A 79 -4.16 2.50 8.69
N ALA A 80 -3.64 1.71 9.63
CA ALA A 80 -4.05 1.73 11.03
C ALA A 80 -3.85 3.12 11.66
N TRP A 81 -2.68 3.73 11.47
CA TRP A 81 -2.40 5.09 11.94
C TRP A 81 -3.37 6.12 11.37
N THR A 82 -3.71 5.98 10.08
CA THR A 82 -4.68 6.87 9.43
C THR A 82 -6.02 6.79 10.12
N VAL A 83 -6.54 5.58 10.37
CA VAL A 83 -7.83 5.37 11.03
C VAL A 83 -7.83 5.93 12.45
N LEU A 84 -6.76 5.70 13.22
CA LEU A 84 -6.62 6.21 14.59
C LEU A 84 -6.51 7.73 14.67
N THR A 85 -6.19 8.41 13.57
CA THR A 85 -5.98 9.86 13.52
C THR A 85 -6.93 10.57 12.58
N ILE A 86 -7.90 9.87 11.97
CA ILE A 86 -8.69 10.39 10.84
C ILE A 86 -9.52 11.63 11.20
N ASP A 87 -9.93 11.74 12.47
CA ASP A 87 -10.71 12.86 13.01
C ASP A 87 -9.87 14.09 13.39
N GLN A 88 -8.55 14.01 13.28
CA GLN A 88 -7.64 15.13 13.56
C GLN A 88 -7.42 15.98 12.30
N ASP A 89 -7.04 17.24 12.50
CA ASP A 89 -6.44 18.00 11.40
C ASP A 89 -5.22 17.25 10.87
N ARG A 90 -5.12 17.09 9.55
CA ARG A 90 -4.11 16.21 8.96
C ARG A 90 -2.69 16.77 9.15
N ALA A 91 -2.50 18.08 9.08
CA ALA A 91 -1.20 18.68 9.34
C ALA A 91 -0.79 18.51 10.81
N GLU A 92 -1.73 18.66 11.74
CA GLU A 92 -1.49 18.42 13.18
C GLU A 92 -1.16 16.95 13.47
N ALA A 93 -1.89 16.00 12.87
CA ALA A 93 -1.64 14.56 13.03
C ALA A 93 -0.21 14.18 12.60
N PHE A 94 0.23 14.66 11.43
CA PHE A 94 1.61 14.46 10.97
C PHE A 94 2.63 15.24 11.81
N ALA A 95 2.29 16.45 12.28
CA ALA A 95 3.18 17.22 13.16
C ALA A 95 3.50 16.47 14.47
N GLY A 96 2.57 15.63 14.97
CA GLY A 96 2.80 14.73 16.10
C GLY A 96 3.90 13.68 15.87
N LEU A 97 4.31 13.44 14.63
CA LEU A 97 5.39 12.51 14.27
C LEU A 97 6.75 13.20 14.07
N ILE A 98 6.81 14.53 14.10
CA ILE A 98 8.06 15.29 13.91
C ILE A 98 9.08 14.92 15.00
N GLY A 99 10.33 14.69 14.58
CA GLY A 99 11.42 14.36 15.49
C GLY A 99 11.41 12.94 16.04
N ARG A 100 10.50 12.06 15.58
CA ARG A 100 10.54 10.64 15.92
C ARG A 100 11.56 9.87 15.09
N ASP A 101 12.60 9.40 15.77
CA ASP A 101 13.68 8.57 15.21
C ASP A 101 13.35 7.07 15.20
N ASP A 102 12.27 6.68 15.89
CA ASP A 102 11.85 5.29 16.08
C ASP A 102 10.74 4.84 15.12
N ILE A 103 10.19 5.76 14.32
CA ILE A 103 9.24 5.40 13.24
C ILE A 103 9.97 5.02 11.93
N ARG A 104 9.28 4.35 11.02
CA ARG A 104 9.71 4.19 9.63
C ARG A 104 8.58 4.61 8.72
N ALA A 105 8.97 5.31 7.65
CA ALA A 105 8.04 5.88 6.71
C ALA A 105 8.72 5.96 5.36
N ARG A 106 7.91 6.09 4.30
CA ARG A 106 8.41 6.38 2.96
C ARG A 106 9.14 7.71 2.91
N ILE A 107 9.93 7.91 1.85
CA ILE A 107 10.72 9.12 1.69
C ILE A 107 9.79 10.35 1.61
N SER A 108 8.65 10.24 0.91
CA SER A 108 7.64 11.31 0.87
C SER A 108 7.20 11.74 2.27
N VAL A 109 6.84 10.80 3.13
CA VAL A 109 6.42 11.07 4.50
C VAL A 109 7.57 11.68 5.31
N ARG A 110 8.78 11.11 5.25
CA ARG A 110 9.95 11.67 5.98
C ARG A 110 10.27 13.10 5.56
N THR A 111 10.30 13.38 4.25
CA THR A 111 10.56 14.74 3.76
C THR A 111 9.44 15.71 4.11
N ALA A 112 8.19 15.25 4.11
CA ALA A 112 7.07 16.08 4.55
C ALA A 112 7.16 16.44 6.05
N LEU A 113 7.58 15.51 6.91
CA LEU A 113 7.84 15.81 8.32
C LEU A 113 8.96 16.85 8.48
N ASP A 114 10.04 16.75 7.70
CA ASP A 114 11.11 17.75 7.71
C ASP A 114 10.62 19.13 7.22
N ASN A 115 9.74 19.15 6.21
CA ASN A 115 9.12 20.38 5.71
C ASN A 115 8.20 21.02 6.77
N LEU A 116 7.35 20.24 7.41
CA LEU A 116 6.49 20.70 8.51
C LEU A 116 7.31 21.23 9.68
N ALA A 117 8.41 20.56 10.05
CA ALA A 117 9.33 21.01 11.10
C ALA A 117 9.97 22.37 10.79
N ARG A 118 10.08 22.73 9.51
CA ARG A 118 10.58 24.02 9.02
C ARG A 118 9.47 25.07 8.83
N GLY A 119 8.23 24.74 9.16
CA GLY A 119 7.06 25.62 9.05
C GLY A 119 6.41 25.66 7.67
N LEU A 120 6.75 24.74 6.76
CA LEU A 120 6.06 24.59 5.48
C LEU A 120 4.83 23.70 5.68
N GLY A 121 3.63 24.28 5.65
CA GLY A 121 2.37 23.53 5.72
C GLY A 121 1.91 22.97 4.37
N PRO A 122 0.89 22.10 4.35
CA PRO A 122 0.26 21.66 3.11
C PRO A 122 -0.36 22.84 2.32
N PRO A 123 -0.39 22.80 0.98
CA PRO A 123 0.12 21.71 0.14
C PRO A 123 1.64 21.76 -0.10
N ALA A 124 2.34 22.78 0.37
CA ALA A 124 3.79 22.94 0.13
C ALA A 124 4.62 21.83 0.78
N SER A 125 4.21 21.32 1.95
CA SER A 125 4.89 20.21 2.63
C SER A 125 4.99 18.94 1.77
N GLY A 126 3.92 18.63 1.04
CA GLY A 126 3.84 17.48 0.14
C GLY A 126 4.32 17.78 -1.28
N HIS A 127 4.21 19.02 -1.75
CA HIS A 127 4.65 19.44 -3.08
C HIS A 127 6.16 19.64 -3.19
N ASP A 128 6.78 20.31 -2.21
CA ASP A 128 8.22 20.60 -2.20
C ASP A 128 8.98 19.39 -1.64
N ASN A 129 8.75 18.24 -2.27
CA ASN A 129 9.17 16.93 -1.83
C ASN A 129 9.69 16.13 -3.04
N PRO A 130 10.92 15.61 -3.03
CA PRO A 130 11.48 14.90 -4.20
C PRO A 130 10.72 13.61 -4.56
N HIS A 131 9.89 13.11 -3.66
CA HIS A 131 9.08 11.90 -3.84
C HIS A 131 7.57 12.19 -3.72
N PHE A 132 7.14 13.42 -4.04
CA PHE A 132 5.73 13.84 -3.95
C PHE A 132 4.75 12.90 -4.69
N PHE A 133 5.22 12.19 -5.72
CA PHE A 133 4.43 11.36 -6.63
C PHE A 133 4.26 9.91 -6.16
N ASP A 134 4.85 9.53 -5.03
CA ASP A 134 4.74 8.17 -4.51
C ASP A 134 3.33 7.84 -4.00
N ASP A 135 3.09 6.57 -3.66
CA ASP A 135 1.77 6.06 -3.31
C ASP A 135 1.47 6.06 -1.80
N ALA A 136 2.23 6.82 -0.99
CA ALA A 136 2.05 6.84 0.46
C ALA A 136 0.63 7.28 0.86
N ALA A 137 0.13 8.31 0.18
CA ALA A 137 -1.24 8.78 0.37
C ALA A 137 -2.29 7.82 -0.21
N VAL A 138 -1.95 7.00 -1.21
CA VAL A 138 -2.88 6.03 -1.83
C VAL A 138 -3.25 4.92 -0.84
N VAL A 139 -2.26 4.42 -0.09
CA VAL A 139 -2.48 3.44 0.98
C VAL A 139 -3.39 4.01 2.06
N ARG A 140 -3.10 5.22 2.54
CA ARG A 140 -3.90 5.88 3.58
C ARG A 140 -5.32 6.21 3.10
N ALA A 141 -5.48 6.51 1.81
CA ALA A 141 -6.79 6.82 1.21
C ALA A 141 -7.80 5.66 1.27
N VAL A 142 -7.37 4.42 1.53
CA VAL A 142 -8.27 3.30 1.80
C VAL A 142 -9.15 3.59 3.02
N ALA A 143 -8.60 4.19 4.08
CA ALA A 143 -9.39 4.59 5.25
C ALA A 143 -10.41 5.69 4.90
N PHE A 144 -10.00 6.71 4.14
CA PHE A 144 -10.90 7.79 3.73
C PHE A 144 -12.04 7.29 2.84
N GLY A 145 -11.74 6.41 1.88
CA GLY A 145 -12.76 5.76 1.05
C GLY A 145 -13.74 4.93 1.87
N ALA A 146 -13.24 4.15 2.84
CA ALA A 146 -14.08 3.38 3.75
C ALA A 146 -14.98 4.26 4.64
N ALA A 147 -14.54 5.50 4.91
CA ALA A 147 -15.26 6.49 5.69
C ALA A 147 -16.27 7.30 4.86
N GLY A 148 -16.20 7.23 3.54
CA GLY A 148 -16.91 8.14 2.64
C GLY A 148 -16.38 9.59 2.70
N LEU A 149 -15.09 9.77 3.02
CA LEU A 149 -14.43 11.07 3.17
C LEU A 149 -13.48 11.37 2.00
N ASP A 150 -13.21 12.66 1.79
CA ASP A 150 -12.21 13.13 0.81
C ASP A 150 -10.79 13.04 1.41
N PRO A 151 -9.84 12.30 0.79
CA PRO A 151 -8.47 12.16 1.28
C PRO A 151 -7.58 13.36 0.95
N THR A 152 -8.05 14.36 0.19
CA THR A 152 -7.19 15.41 -0.39
C THR A 152 -6.35 16.14 0.67
N ALA A 153 -6.95 16.50 1.81
CA ALA A 153 -6.25 17.19 2.89
C ALA A 153 -5.14 16.34 3.50
N ASP A 154 -5.32 15.02 3.61
CA ASP A 154 -4.27 14.09 4.07
C ASP A 154 -3.17 13.95 3.03
N ALA A 155 -3.57 13.73 1.78
CA ALA A 155 -2.63 13.48 0.69
C ALA A 155 -1.69 14.68 0.47
N GLN A 156 -2.22 15.91 0.55
CA GLN A 156 -1.43 17.14 0.37
C GLN A 156 -0.39 17.40 1.47
N VAL A 157 -0.46 16.69 2.61
CA VAL A 157 0.59 16.78 3.63
C VAL A 157 1.88 16.17 3.11
N THR A 158 1.82 15.02 2.44
CA THR A 158 3.00 14.22 2.07
C THR A 158 3.27 14.14 0.57
N ASN A 159 2.26 14.39 -0.26
CA ASN A 159 2.28 14.13 -1.70
C ASN A 159 1.74 15.32 -2.51
N ALA A 160 1.98 15.26 -3.82
CA ALA A 160 1.40 16.15 -4.83
C ALA A 160 1.23 15.39 -6.16
N GLY A 161 0.63 16.03 -7.17
CA GLY A 161 0.47 15.45 -8.51
C GLY A 161 -0.15 14.04 -8.47
N ASP A 162 0.52 13.08 -9.09
CA ASP A 162 0.06 11.68 -9.17
C ASP A 162 -0.21 11.03 -7.80
N GLY A 163 0.53 11.40 -6.75
CA GLY A 163 0.31 10.87 -5.40
C GLY A 163 -1.03 11.32 -4.80
N VAL A 164 -1.42 12.58 -5.02
CA VAL A 164 -2.73 13.11 -4.58
C VAL A 164 -3.86 12.59 -5.47
N LEU A 165 -3.66 12.56 -6.79
CA LEU A 165 -4.64 12.00 -7.73
C LEU A 165 -4.92 10.51 -7.43
N GLY A 166 -3.85 9.75 -7.15
CA GLY A 166 -3.97 8.34 -6.79
C GLY A 166 -4.75 8.14 -5.48
N ALA A 167 -4.51 9.00 -4.47
CA ALA A 167 -5.25 8.96 -3.21
C ALA A 167 -6.75 9.19 -3.43
N VAL A 168 -7.12 10.23 -4.19
CA VAL A 168 -8.52 10.52 -4.51
C VAL A 168 -9.16 9.38 -5.30
N ALA A 169 -8.47 8.83 -6.29
CA ALA A 169 -8.96 7.71 -7.09
C ALA A 169 -9.19 6.44 -6.26
N MET A 170 -8.25 6.11 -5.35
CA MET A 170 -8.40 4.97 -4.43
C MET A 170 -9.58 5.16 -3.48
N ALA A 171 -9.70 6.33 -2.84
CA ALA A 171 -10.81 6.60 -1.94
C ALA A 171 -12.17 6.49 -2.65
N ARG A 172 -12.29 7.00 -3.88
CA ARG A 172 -13.52 6.87 -4.68
C ARG A 172 -13.85 5.41 -5.02
N ALA A 173 -12.86 4.63 -5.42
CA ALA A 173 -13.05 3.21 -5.70
C ALA A 173 -13.51 2.44 -4.46
N ILE A 174 -12.83 2.64 -3.32
CA ILE A 174 -13.20 1.99 -2.06
C ILE A 174 -14.60 2.41 -1.59
N ALA A 175 -14.95 3.69 -1.68
CA ALA A 175 -16.29 4.17 -1.31
C ALA A 175 -17.39 3.47 -2.14
N VAL A 176 -17.23 3.39 -3.46
CA VAL A 176 -18.18 2.66 -4.33
C VAL A 176 -18.30 1.19 -3.93
N LEU A 177 -17.18 0.54 -3.63
CA LEU A 177 -17.18 -0.87 -3.21
C LEU A 177 -17.85 -1.05 -1.85
N VAL A 178 -17.56 -0.20 -0.87
CA VAL A 178 -18.19 -0.25 0.46
C VAL A 178 -19.71 -0.04 0.38
N ASP A 179 -20.17 0.79 -0.55
CA ASP A 179 -21.59 1.06 -0.81
C ASP A 179 -22.32 -0.03 -1.60
N GLY A 180 -21.65 -1.11 -1.98
CA GLY A 180 -22.29 -2.22 -2.69
C GLY A 180 -22.04 -2.25 -4.20
N GLY A 181 -21.32 -1.27 -4.75
CA GLY A 181 -21.05 -1.15 -6.18
C GLY A 181 -20.24 -2.31 -6.76
N SER A 182 -20.27 -2.41 -8.09
CA SER A 182 -19.46 -3.41 -8.80
C SER A 182 -17.99 -2.99 -8.90
N MET A 183 -17.10 -3.94 -9.19
CA MET A 183 -15.69 -3.63 -9.45
C MET A 183 -15.53 -2.68 -10.65
N GLY A 184 -16.38 -2.82 -11.68
CA GLY A 184 -16.38 -1.91 -12.84
C GLY A 184 -16.77 -0.48 -12.45
N ASP A 185 -17.79 -0.31 -11.60
CA ASP A 185 -18.20 1.01 -11.11
C ASP A 185 -17.08 1.67 -10.28
N ALA A 186 -16.37 0.87 -9.48
CA ALA A 186 -15.24 1.34 -8.67
C ALA A 186 -14.06 1.82 -9.54
N VAL A 187 -13.72 1.06 -10.58
CA VAL A 187 -12.69 1.44 -11.56
C VAL A 187 -13.09 2.69 -12.32
N GLN A 188 -14.36 2.81 -12.71
CA GLN A 188 -14.86 3.99 -13.38
C GLN A 188 -14.80 5.24 -12.48
N ALA A 189 -15.19 5.12 -11.21
CA ALA A 189 -15.09 6.21 -10.24
C ALA A 189 -13.64 6.64 -9.97
N ALA A 190 -12.69 5.70 -10.01
CA ALA A 190 -11.27 5.99 -9.97
C ALA A 190 -10.82 6.77 -11.22
N LEU A 191 -11.16 6.31 -12.43
CA LEU A 191 -10.80 6.97 -13.70
C LEU A 191 -11.32 8.42 -13.79
N GLU A 192 -12.49 8.70 -13.24
CA GLU A 192 -13.05 10.06 -13.17
C GLU A 192 -12.22 11.02 -12.29
N ALA A 193 -11.35 10.50 -11.43
CA ALA A 193 -10.38 11.30 -10.68
C ALA A 193 -9.01 11.41 -11.38
N LEU A 194 -8.80 10.74 -12.52
CA LEU A 194 -7.50 10.60 -13.18
C LEU A 194 -7.49 11.23 -14.59
N PRO A 195 -7.07 12.50 -14.73
CA PRO A 195 -7.03 13.21 -16.01
C PRO A 195 -6.10 12.55 -17.04
N ASP A 196 -6.48 12.57 -18.32
CA ASP A 196 -5.76 11.94 -19.44
C ASP A 196 -4.34 12.50 -19.68
N ASP A 197 -4.09 13.75 -19.28
CA ASP A 197 -2.81 14.44 -19.46
C ASP A 197 -1.80 14.15 -18.34
N THR A 198 -2.20 13.40 -17.31
CA THR A 198 -1.32 12.96 -16.22
C THR A 198 -0.65 11.61 -16.51
N VAL A 199 0.48 11.32 -15.84
CA VAL A 199 1.16 10.02 -16.01
C VAL A 199 0.29 8.91 -15.43
N ILE A 200 -0.23 9.09 -14.20
CA ILE A 200 -1.13 8.12 -13.58
C ILE A 200 -2.39 7.85 -14.42
N GLY A 201 -3.00 8.87 -15.02
CA GLY A 201 -4.18 8.70 -15.86
C GLY A 201 -3.91 7.88 -17.12
N ARG A 202 -2.78 8.11 -17.81
CA ARG A 202 -2.38 7.28 -18.96
C ARG A 202 -1.99 5.87 -18.55
N ALA A 203 -1.26 5.73 -17.45
CA ALA A 203 -0.83 4.44 -16.92
C ALA A 203 -2.04 3.57 -16.53
N THR A 204 -3.04 4.11 -15.82
CA THR A 204 -4.27 3.39 -15.48
C THR A 204 -5.01 2.90 -16.72
N ARG A 205 -5.21 3.76 -17.73
CA ARG A 205 -5.89 3.36 -18.97
C ARG A 205 -5.11 2.29 -19.74
N THR A 206 -3.78 2.39 -19.76
CA THR A 206 -2.90 1.41 -20.39
C THR A 206 -2.97 0.07 -19.66
N ALA A 207 -2.85 0.07 -18.32
CA ALA A 207 -2.95 -1.11 -17.47
C ALA A 207 -4.28 -1.85 -17.69
N LEU A 208 -5.40 -1.12 -17.69
CA LEU A 208 -6.72 -1.68 -17.95
C LEU A 208 -6.82 -2.28 -19.36
N ALA A 209 -6.27 -1.63 -20.37
CA ALA A 209 -6.30 -2.15 -21.74
C ALA A 209 -5.54 -3.48 -21.86
N VAL A 210 -4.31 -3.54 -21.33
CA VAL A 210 -3.48 -4.76 -21.44
C VAL A 210 -4.00 -5.91 -20.59
N THR A 211 -4.58 -5.65 -19.41
CA THR A 211 -5.19 -6.71 -18.59
C THR A 211 -6.48 -7.24 -19.21
N ARG A 212 -7.32 -6.38 -19.78
CA ARG A 212 -8.54 -6.79 -20.50
C ARG A 212 -8.23 -7.64 -21.72
N GLU A 213 -7.14 -7.33 -22.44
CA GLU A 213 -6.67 -8.15 -23.56
C GLU A 213 -6.19 -9.53 -23.08
N ALA A 214 -5.45 -9.58 -21.96
CA ALA A 214 -4.99 -10.84 -21.38
C ALA A 214 -6.14 -11.70 -20.81
N GLY A 215 -7.18 -11.08 -20.25
CA GLY A 215 -8.40 -11.75 -19.75
C GLY A 215 -8.24 -12.58 -18.47
N ASP A 216 -7.03 -12.72 -17.95
CA ASP A 216 -6.71 -13.42 -16.71
C ASP A 216 -5.65 -12.63 -15.91
N PRO A 217 -5.80 -12.49 -14.56
CA PRO A 217 -4.87 -11.70 -13.75
C PRO A 217 -3.41 -12.17 -13.85
N PHE A 218 -3.18 -13.49 -13.80
CA PHE A 218 -1.82 -14.03 -13.80
C PHE A 218 -1.19 -13.96 -15.21
N ALA A 219 -1.99 -14.25 -16.24
CA ALA A 219 -1.56 -14.08 -17.63
C ALA A 219 -1.24 -12.63 -18.00
N ALA A 220 -1.82 -11.65 -17.30
CA ALA A 220 -1.57 -10.24 -17.53
C ALA A 220 -0.24 -9.73 -16.96
N VAL A 221 0.43 -10.47 -16.07
CA VAL A 221 1.67 -10.03 -15.40
C VAL A 221 2.75 -9.57 -16.39
N PRO A 222 3.11 -10.32 -17.45
CA PRO A 222 4.12 -9.87 -18.40
C PRO A 222 3.70 -8.64 -19.21
N ALA A 223 2.39 -8.50 -19.50
CA ALA A 223 1.87 -7.38 -20.27
C ALA A 223 1.84 -6.09 -19.44
N LEU A 224 1.46 -6.19 -18.16
CA LEU A 224 1.61 -5.09 -17.19
C LEU A 224 3.07 -4.71 -17.01
N ASP A 225 3.96 -5.70 -16.91
CA ASP A 225 5.38 -5.44 -16.71
C ASP A 225 5.95 -4.58 -17.85
N ALA A 226 5.74 -5.04 -19.09
CA ALA A 226 6.21 -4.37 -20.29
C ALA A 226 5.54 -3.01 -20.53
N ALA A 227 4.31 -2.81 -20.06
CA ALA A 227 3.55 -1.58 -20.31
C ALA A 227 3.83 -0.47 -19.30
N LEU A 228 4.17 -0.82 -18.05
CA LEU A 228 4.27 0.14 -16.96
C LEU A 228 5.69 0.34 -16.44
N PHE A 229 6.57 -0.65 -16.52
CA PHE A 229 7.92 -0.55 -15.98
C PHE A 229 8.94 -0.47 -17.10
N ASP A 230 9.63 0.67 -17.21
CA ASP A 230 10.70 0.84 -18.20
C ASP A 230 12.02 0.17 -17.78
N HIS A 231 12.13 -0.22 -16.50
CA HIS A 231 13.32 -0.79 -15.85
C HIS A 231 14.60 0.07 -15.96
N VAL A 232 14.50 1.30 -16.48
CA VAL A 232 15.57 2.29 -16.55
C VAL A 232 15.64 3.05 -15.23
N TYR A 233 14.47 3.37 -14.66
CA TYR A 233 14.34 3.93 -13.32
C TYR A 233 13.21 3.24 -12.57
N SER A 234 13.54 2.22 -11.77
CA SER A 234 12.56 1.55 -10.92
C SER A 234 12.38 2.32 -9.62
N TYR A 235 11.16 2.77 -9.38
CA TYR A 235 10.76 3.34 -8.10
C TYR A 235 9.49 2.63 -7.61
N GLY A 236 9.67 1.56 -6.83
CA GLY A 236 8.63 0.55 -6.59
C GLY A 236 7.40 0.95 -5.78
N VAL A 237 7.24 2.25 -5.54
CA VAL A 237 6.16 2.90 -4.80
C VAL A 237 5.64 4.13 -5.56
N ALA A 238 5.82 4.20 -6.88
CA ALA A 238 5.22 5.27 -7.68
C ALA A 238 3.69 5.07 -7.78
N ALA A 239 2.90 6.10 -7.45
CA ALA A 239 1.43 6.03 -7.56
C ALA A 239 0.95 5.76 -9.00
N ALA A 240 1.71 6.26 -9.98
CA ALA A 240 1.47 6.01 -11.40
C ALA A 240 1.80 4.59 -11.86
N GLU A 241 2.25 3.70 -10.97
CA GLU A 241 2.49 2.29 -11.26
C GLU A 241 1.61 1.41 -10.37
N THR A 242 1.62 1.62 -9.06
CA THR A 242 0.97 0.73 -8.09
C THR A 242 -0.56 0.79 -8.14
N LEU A 243 -1.16 1.99 -8.25
CA LEU A 243 -2.61 2.13 -8.38
C LEU A 243 -3.14 1.59 -9.72
N PRO A 244 -2.55 1.90 -10.89
CA PRO A 244 -2.90 1.26 -12.16
C PRO A 244 -2.91 -0.26 -12.10
N VAL A 245 -1.85 -0.87 -11.57
CA VAL A 245 -1.77 -2.33 -11.40
C VAL A 245 -2.92 -2.83 -10.53
N ALA A 246 -3.17 -2.19 -9.40
CA ALA A 246 -4.21 -2.60 -8.46
C ALA A 246 -5.62 -2.56 -9.07
N LEU A 247 -5.98 -1.44 -9.73
CA LEU A 247 -7.26 -1.31 -10.41
C LEU A 247 -7.43 -2.33 -11.54
N ALA A 248 -6.40 -2.52 -12.37
CA ALA A 248 -6.46 -3.38 -13.53
C ALA A 248 -6.54 -4.88 -13.16
N LEU A 249 -5.82 -5.31 -12.13
CA LEU A 249 -5.88 -6.68 -11.62
C LEU A 249 -7.17 -6.95 -10.82
N ALA A 250 -7.64 -5.97 -10.04
CA ALA A 250 -8.93 -6.08 -9.37
C ALA A 250 -10.08 -6.21 -10.38
N GLU A 251 -10.07 -5.44 -11.48
CA GLU A 251 -11.06 -5.52 -12.54
C GLU A 251 -11.05 -6.88 -13.25
N VAL A 252 -9.91 -7.27 -13.82
CA VAL A 252 -9.82 -8.49 -14.65
C VAL A 252 -10.07 -9.77 -13.84
N SER A 253 -9.81 -9.73 -12.53
CA SER A 253 -10.12 -10.84 -11.62
C SER A 253 -11.61 -10.94 -11.23
N GLY A 254 -12.44 -9.97 -11.62
CA GLY A 254 -13.81 -9.85 -11.12
C GLY A 254 -13.88 -9.64 -9.60
N GLY A 255 -12.87 -8.99 -9.02
CA GLY A 255 -12.75 -8.75 -7.58
C GLY A 255 -12.28 -9.97 -6.77
N SER A 256 -11.66 -10.97 -7.41
CA SER A 256 -11.18 -12.18 -6.72
C SER A 256 -9.80 -11.97 -6.08
N THR A 257 -9.77 -11.77 -4.77
CA THR A 257 -8.52 -11.67 -3.96
C THR A 257 -7.56 -12.83 -4.23
N ARG A 258 -8.08 -14.04 -4.47
CA ARG A 258 -7.28 -15.26 -4.67
C ARG A 258 -6.47 -15.28 -5.96
N THR A 259 -6.84 -14.45 -6.94
CA THR A 259 -6.18 -14.39 -8.25
C THR A 259 -5.49 -13.05 -8.48
N ALA A 260 -6.09 -11.94 -8.00
CA ALA A 260 -5.54 -10.60 -8.16
C ALA A 260 -4.29 -10.36 -7.31
N VAL A 261 -4.33 -10.70 -6.02
CA VAL A 261 -3.20 -10.43 -5.10
C VAL A 261 -1.94 -11.22 -5.49
N PRO A 262 -2.01 -12.53 -5.81
CA PRO A 262 -0.83 -13.25 -6.28
C PRO A 262 -0.26 -12.68 -7.59
N ALA A 263 -1.12 -12.27 -8.54
CA ALA A 263 -0.66 -11.64 -9.77
C ALA A 263 0.06 -10.31 -9.50
N ALA A 264 -0.48 -9.47 -8.60
CA ALA A 264 0.16 -8.23 -8.19
C ALA A 264 1.53 -8.50 -7.52
N ALA A 265 1.63 -9.53 -6.68
CA ALA A 265 2.87 -9.92 -6.01
C ALA A 265 3.95 -10.44 -6.97
N CYS A 266 3.58 -10.91 -8.17
CA CYS A 266 4.53 -11.30 -9.21
C CYS A 266 5.18 -10.11 -9.92
N LEU A 267 4.62 -8.90 -9.82
CA LEU A 267 5.21 -7.67 -10.36
C LEU A 267 6.22 -7.12 -9.35
N ALA A 268 7.41 -7.72 -9.33
CA ALA A 268 8.44 -7.47 -8.32
C ALA A 268 8.79 -5.98 -8.14
N ALA A 269 8.73 -5.20 -9.22
CA ALA A 269 8.99 -3.76 -9.21
C ALA A 269 7.97 -2.98 -8.37
N ALA A 270 6.70 -3.40 -8.32
CA ALA A 270 5.61 -2.72 -7.61
C ALA A 270 5.10 -3.50 -6.39
N ALA A 271 5.82 -4.55 -5.99
CA ALA A 271 5.36 -5.53 -5.01
C ALA A 271 5.28 -5.01 -3.56
N ASP A 272 5.73 -3.78 -3.30
CA ASP A 272 5.61 -3.15 -1.98
C ASP A 272 4.14 -2.85 -1.69
N SER A 273 3.47 -2.13 -2.60
CA SER A 273 2.10 -1.67 -2.36
C SER A 273 1.06 -2.13 -3.37
N ALA A 274 1.43 -2.48 -4.60
CA ALA A 274 0.43 -2.96 -5.56
C ALA A 274 -0.38 -4.17 -5.03
N PRO A 275 0.22 -5.17 -4.35
CA PRO A 275 -0.54 -6.26 -3.73
C PRO A 275 -1.49 -5.78 -2.63
N ALA A 276 -1.04 -4.86 -1.77
CA ALA A 276 -1.82 -4.28 -0.67
C ALA A 276 -3.03 -3.49 -1.20
N LEU A 277 -2.82 -2.60 -2.17
CA LEU A 277 -3.86 -1.83 -2.83
C LEU A 277 -4.86 -2.73 -3.59
N THR A 278 -4.36 -3.77 -4.28
CA THR A 278 -5.20 -4.77 -4.94
C THR A 278 -6.07 -5.49 -3.91
N GLY A 279 -5.47 -5.93 -2.80
CA GLY A 279 -6.15 -6.60 -1.72
C GLY A 279 -7.23 -5.72 -1.08
N ALA A 280 -6.98 -4.42 -0.92
CA ALA A 280 -7.99 -3.48 -0.42
C ALA A 280 -9.22 -3.42 -1.32
N LEU A 281 -9.04 -3.31 -2.64
CA LEU A 281 -10.12 -3.29 -3.62
C LEU A 281 -10.88 -4.62 -3.64
N THR A 282 -10.19 -5.76 -3.80
CA THR A 282 -10.87 -7.06 -3.88
C THR A 282 -11.51 -7.45 -2.55
N GLY A 283 -10.92 -7.04 -1.44
CA GLY A 283 -11.48 -7.20 -0.10
C GLY A 283 -12.73 -6.37 0.14
N ALA A 284 -12.72 -5.09 -0.25
CA ALA A 284 -13.90 -4.23 -0.18
C ALA A 284 -15.05 -4.78 -1.03
N PHE A 285 -14.75 -5.33 -2.21
CA PHE A 285 -15.73 -5.95 -3.09
C PHE A 285 -16.33 -7.23 -2.51
N ALA A 286 -15.49 -8.13 -2.00
CA ALA A 286 -15.90 -9.46 -1.57
C ALA A 286 -16.47 -9.51 -0.15
N GLY A 287 -16.07 -8.59 0.74
CA GLY A 287 -16.35 -8.67 2.17
C GLY A 287 -15.35 -9.55 2.93
N HIS A 288 -15.22 -9.33 4.24
CA HIS A 288 -14.23 -10.03 5.07
C HIS A 288 -14.46 -11.54 5.08
N ASP A 289 -15.72 -11.98 5.20
CA ASP A 289 -16.07 -13.40 5.32
C ASP A 289 -15.66 -14.24 4.09
N ALA A 290 -15.50 -13.61 2.93
CA ALA A 290 -15.11 -14.26 1.68
C ALA A 290 -13.58 -14.44 1.52
N LEU A 291 -12.78 -13.78 2.37
CA LEU A 291 -11.32 -13.77 2.25
C LEU A 291 -10.68 -15.10 2.69
N PRO A 292 -9.49 -15.43 2.14
CA PRO A 292 -8.76 -16.62 2.56
C PRO A 292 -8.42 -16.56 4.05
N ARG A 293 -8.73 -17.64 4.78
CA ARG A 293 -8.39 -17.79 6.20
C ARG A 293 -6.89 -18.04 6.38
N GLY A 294 -6.38 -17.75 7.58
CA GLY A 294 -4.99 -18.06 7.97
C GLY A 294 -3.99 -16.93 7.72
N TRP A 295 -4.39 -15.87 7.05
CA TRP A 295 -3.63 -14.63 7.00
C TRP A 295 -3.79 -13.85 8.30
N SER A 296 -2.68 -13.40 8.87
CA SER A 296 -2.68 -12.56 10.06
C SER A 296 -3.00 -11.11 9.69
N THR A 297 -3.75 -10.42 10.55
CA THR A 297 -3.98 -8.97 10.53
C THR A 297 -3.29 -8.28 11.70
N THR A 298 -2.44 -9.00 12.44
CA THR A 298 -1.68 -8.47 13.57
C THR A 298 -0.47 -7.67 13.08
N LEU A 299 -0.42 -6.42 13.53
CA LEU A 299 0.62 -5.46 13.18
C LEU A 299 1.92 -5.75 13.94
N THR A 300 3.06 -5.52 13.30
CA THR A 300 4.37 -5.89 13.85
C THR A 300 5.01 -4.73 14.64
N GLY A 301 4.56 -3.51 14.43
CA GLY A 301 5.20 -2.28 14.90
C GLY A 301 6.51 -2.00 14.15
N CYS A 302 6.58 -2.37 12.87
CA CYS A 302 7.77 -2.21 12.04
C CYS A 302 7.95 -0.79 11.50
N CYS A 303 6.87 -0.01 11.43
CA CYS A 303 6.84 1.41 11.09
C CYS A 303 6.46 2.27 12.29
N LEU A 304 5.46 1.87 13.07
CA LEU A 304 4.97 2.61 14.23
C LEU A 304 5.00 1.67 15.46
N PRO A 305 6.03 1.77 16.33
CA PRO A 305 6.25 0.83 17.44
C PRO A 305 5.03 0.62 18.35
N GLU A 306 4.23 1.66 18.55
CA GLU A 306 3.00 1.62 19.36
C GLU A 306 1.91 0.69 18.80
N LEU A 307 1.98 0.31 17.52
CA LEU A 307 1.02 -0.61 16.88
C LEU A 307 1.39 -2.09 17.06
N ALA A 308 2.54 -2.40 17.66
CA ALA A 308 3.02 -3.77 17.81
C ALA A 308 2.01 -4.65 18.57
N GLY A 309 1.59 -5.75 17.93
CA GLY A 309 0.67 -6.73 18.51
C GLY A 309 -0.81 -6.34 18.44
N ILE A 310 -1.15 -5.18 17.88
CA ILE A 310 -2.55 -4.78 17.66
C ILE A 310 -3.09 -5.49 16.41
N ASP A 311 -4.32 -6.01 16.48
CA ASP A 311 -5.03 -6.51 15.31
C ASP A 311 -5.66 -5.34 14.54
N LEU A 312 -5.30 -5.18 13.27
CA LEU A 312 -5.87 -4.17 12.38
C LEU A 312 -7.40 -4.23 12.33
N LEU A 313 -7.99 -5.43 12.41
CA LEU A 313 -9.44 -5.59 12.38
C LEU A 313 -10.11 -5.16 13.68
N ASP A 314 -9.41 -5.18 14.81
CA ASP A 314 -9.96 -4.64 16.06
C ASP A 314 -10.02 -3.11 15.99
N ILE A 315 -9.03 -2.46 15.37
CA ILE A 315 -9.07 -1.02 15.06
C ILE A 315 -10.28 -0.72 14.16
N ALA A 316 -10.44 -1.47 13.07
CA ALA A 316 -11.53 -1.29 12.12
C ALA A 316 -12.91 -1.48 12.78
N ARG A 317 -13.08 -2.52 13.60
CA ARG A 317 -14.34 -2.78 14.33
C ARG A 317 -14.66 -1.68 15.33
N GLY A 318 -13.66 -1.15 16.02
CA GLY A 318 -13.81 -0.01 16.94
C GLY A 318 -14.23 1.27 16.23
N TRP A 319 -13.90 1.40 14.94
CA TRP A 319 -14.24 2.55 14.11
C TRP A 319 -15.61 2.44 13.42
N ILE A 320 -16.06 1.23 13.08
CA ILE A 320 -17.40 0.96 12.49
C ILE A 320 -18.52 1.03 13.55
N GLY A 321 -18.17 0.90 14.84
CA GLY A 321 -19.08 0.75 15.98
C GLY A 321 -19.82 2.01 16.42
#